data_AF-A0A285IMA3-F1
#
_entry.id   AF-A0A285IMA3-F1
#
_cell.length_a   1.000
_cell.length_b   1.000
_cell.length_c   1.000
_cell.angle_alpha   90.00
_cell.angle_beta   90.00
_cell.angle_gamma   90.00
#
_symmetry.space_group_name_H-M   'P 1'
#
loop_
_entity.id
_entity.type
_entity.pdbx_description
1 polymer ?
#
loop_
_entity_poly.entity_id
_entity_poly.type
_entity_poly.pdbx_seq_one_letter_code
_entity_poly.pdbx_strand_id
1 'polypeptide(L)'
;MADNFDFSALAKSWQQQPVAKETPPNAADLAQASQRQRGQKFLMYGEWLGAVIMAAAACWLVLVMPDAVGYLAAVFLAVGALSSLYVSWKVHRPILAYDSWTSWGLLKFRRQACQLSLQYYRYIQLSCAAIILFAGLLWLLQWRKVTEVPTDLLLFYSFIVSPLCLFSIYRLQKKKRIKLNELQKLTTLEADFQCSE
;
A
#
# COMPACT_ATOMS: atom_id res chain seq x y z
N MET A 1 -6.72 12.00 7.15
CA MET A 1 -6.63 13.35 6.53
C MET A 1 -7.66 13.40 5.42
N ALA A 2 -8.63 14.30 5.54
CA ALA A 2 -9.60 14.56 4.49
C ALA A 2 -8.91 15.36 3.38
N ASP A 3 -8.79 14.76 2.19
CA ASP A 3 -8.38 15.43 0.97
C ASP A 3 -9.51 16.40 0.56
N ASN A 4 -9.48 17.66 1.03
CA ASN A 4 -10.29 18.73 0.45
C ASN A 4 -9.59 19.22 -0.83
N PHE A 5 -9.58 18.36 -1.84
CA PHE A 5 -9.18 18.75 -3.18
C PHE A 5 -10.42 19.24 -3.91
N ASP A 6 -10.42 20.51 -4.28
CA ASP A 6 -11.57 21.13 -4.92
C ASP A 6 -11.60 20.76 -6.42
N PHE A 7 -12.23 19.63 -6.70
CA PHE A 7 -12.49 19.17 -8.07
C PHE A 7 -13.28 20.20 -8.89
N SER A 8 -14.03 21.09 -8.24
CA SER A 8 -14.78 22.13 -8.93
C SER A 8 -13.89 23.30 -9.35
N ALA A 9 -12.85 23.62 -8.56
CA ALA A 9 -11.85 24.60 -8.94
C ALA A 9 -11.04 24.14 -10.16
N LEU A 10 -10.71 22.85 -10.22
CA LEU A 10 -10.01 22.23 -11.36
C LEU A 10 -10.93 21.94 -12.55
N ALA A 11 -12.24 21.85 -12.39
CA ALA A 11 -13.13 21.81 -13.55
C ALA A 11 -13.38 23.21 -14.12
N LYS A 12 -13.55 24.22 -13.25
CA LYS A 12 -13.88 25.61 -13.64
C LYS A 12 -12.70 26.36 -14.25
N SER A 13 -11.48 26.20 -13.73
CA SER A 13 -10.30 26.86 -14.33
C SER A 13 -9.99 26.33 -15.73
N TRP A 14 -10.40 25.11 -16.04
CA TRP A 14 -10.14 24.43 -17.31
C TRP A 14 -11.25 24.63 -18.35
N GLN A 15 -12.53 24.68 -17.93
CA GLN A 15 -13.65 24.95 -18.85
C GLN A 15 -13.68 26.39 -19.41
N GLN A 16 -12.86 27.31 -18.89
CA GLN A 16 -12.91 28.73 -19.26
C GLN A 16 -11.69 29.27 -20.02
N GLN A 17 -10.71 28.44 -20.39
CA GLN A 17 -9.55 28.92 -21.16
C GLN A 17 -9.71 28.59 -22.65
N PRO A 18 -9.87 29.58 -23.55
CA PRO A 18 -9.55 29.37 -24.96
C PRO A 18 -8.06 29.02 -25.04
N VAL A 19 -7.73 28.06 -25.91
CA VAL A 19 -6.39 27.49 -26.12
C VAL A 19 -5.35 28.58 -26.38
N ALA A 20 -4.80 29.18 -25.32
CA ALA A 20 -3.74 30.18 -25.36
C ALA A 20 -3.10 30.33 -23.96
N LYS A 21 -1.88 29.79 -23.83
CA LYS A 21 -0.99 29.77 -22.65
C LYS A 21 -1.48 28.90 -21.49
N GLU A 22 -0.95 27.67 -21.47
CA GLU A 22 -0.86 26.82 -20.28
C GLU A 22 -0.41 27.66 -19.07
N THR A 23 -1.32 27.99 -18.18
CA THR A 23 -0.94 28.47 -16.85
C THR A 23 -0.29 27.31 -16.11
N PRO A 24 0.99 27.44 -15.70
CA PRO A 24 1.68 26.36 -15.00
C PRO A 24 0.92 25.99 -13.72
N PRO A 25 1.02 24.73 -13.26
CA PRO A 25 0.40 24.30 -12.01
C PRO A 25 0.82 25.25 -10.87
N ASN A 26 -0.16 25.68 -10.07
CA ASN A 26 0.06 26.65 -9.00
C ASN A 26 1.17 26.13 -8.05
N ALA A 27 2.04 27.02 -7.55
CA ALA A 27 3.21 26.62 -6.75
C ALA A 27 2.84 25.77 -5.52
N ALA A 28 1.61 25.96 -4.99
CA ALA A 28 1.05 25.16 -3.91
C ALA A 28 0.79 23.69 -4.31
N ASP A 29 0.33 23.42 -5.54
CA ASP A 29 0.09 22.06 -6.03
C ASP A 29 1.41 21.30 -6.26
N LEU A 30 2.44 22.01 -6.74
CA LEU A 30 3.80 21.48 -6.89
C LEU A 30 4.46 21.21 -5.53
N ALA A 31 4.30 22.12 -4.57
CA ALA A 31 4.78 21.93 -3.20
C ALA A 31 4.12 20.72 -2.53
N GLN A 32 2.80 20.54 -2.72
CA GLN A 32 2.08 19.40 -2.15
C GLN A 32 2.47 18.06 -2.80
N ALA A 33 2.71 18.05 -4.12
CA ALA A 33 3.14 16.84 -4.83
C ALA A 33 4.57 16.44 -4.46
N SER A 34 5.50 17.39 -4.37
CA SER A 34 6.87 17.14 -3.91
C SER A 34 6.93 16.72 -2.44
N GLN A 35 6.07 17.27 -1.57
CA GLN A 35 5.93 16.83 -0.18
C GLN A 35 5.41 15.39 -0.08
N ARG A 36 4.44 15.00 -0.92
CA ARG A 36 3.97 13.62 -1.03
C ARG A 36 5.06 12.67 -1.51
N GLN A 37 5.90 13.09 -2.46
CA GLN A 37 7.05 12.31 -2.91
C GLN A 37 8.07 12.10 -1.77
N ARG A 38 8.33 13.11 -0.94
CA ARG A 38 9.18 12.98 0.26
C ARG A 38 8.57 12.04 1.30
N GLY A 39 7.27 12.16 1.58
CA GLY A 39 6.57 11.25 2.49
C GLY A 39 6.64 9.79 2.05
N GLN A 40 6.56 9.54 0.74
CA GLN A 40 6.71 8.20 0.19
C GLN A 40 8.14 7.65 0.26
N LYS A 41 9.18 8.50 0.22
CA LYS A 41 10.56 8.05 0.51
C LYS A 41 10.67 7.50 1.94
N PHE A 42 10.09 8.18 2.92
CA PHE A 42 10.10 7.69 4.30
C PHE A 42 9.36 6.37 4.47
N LEU A 43 8.20 6.22 3.82
CA LEU A 43 7.46 4.95 3.81
C LEU A 43 8.29 3.83 3.18
N MET A 44 8.94 4.09 2.05
CA MET A 44 9.83 3.15 1.38
C MET A 44 10.97 2.67 2.28
N TYR A 45 11.63 3.60 3.01
CA TYR A 45 12.68 3.25 3.96
C TYR A 45 12.16 2.44 5.14
N GLY A 46 10.96 2.77 5.64
CA GLY A 46 10.29 1.99 6.68
C GLY A 46 10.01 0.55 6.24
N GLU A 47 9.53 0.36 5.01
CA GLU A 47 9.30 -0.97 4.43
C GLU A 47 10.59 -1.76 4.25
N TRP A 48 11.67 -1.11 3.81
CA TRP A 48 12.99 -1.75 3.67
C TRP A 48 13.55 -2.18 5.02
N LEU A 49 13.50 -1.30 6.02
CA LEU A 49 13.94 -1.63 7.37
C LEU A 49 13.13 -2.81 7.91
N GLY A 50 11.81 -2.80 7.74
CA GLY A 50 10.94 -3.91 8.12
C GLY A 50 11.31 -5.22 7.40
N ALA A 51 11.60 -5.17 6.10
CA ALA A 51 12.01 -6.34 5.33
C ALA A 51 13.33 -6.94 5.82
N VAL A 52 14.32 -6.10 6.14
CA VAL A 52 15.61 -6.54 6.69
C VAL A 52 15.41 -7.21 8.05
N ILE A 53 14.59 -6.62 8.93
CA ILE A 53 14.27 -7.18 10.24
C ILE A 53 13.59 -8.55 10.08
N MET A 54 12.60 -8.67 9.20
CA MET A 54 11.92 -9.93 8.94
C MET A 54 12.87 -11.01 8.39
N ALA A 55 13.77 -10.65 7.47
CA ALA A 55 14.75 -11.58 6.91
C ALA A 55 15.76 -12.06 7.97
N ALA A 56 16.27 -11.14 8.80
CA ALA A 56 17.17 -11.49 9.90
C ALA A 56 16.48 -12.39 10.93
N ALA A 57 15.23 -12.06 11.29
CA ALA A 57 14.43 -12.87 12.21
C ALA A 57 14.12 -14.26 11.64
N ALA A 58 13.85 -14.38 10.34
CA ALA A 58 13.65 -15.67 9.69
C ALA A 58 14.90 -16.56 9.79
N CYS A 59 16.08 -15.99 9.50
CA CYS A 59 17.36 -16.72 9.63
C CYS A 59 17.62 -17.12 11.08
N TRP A 60 17.36 -16.21 12.02
CA TRP A 60 17.51 -16.49 13.45
C TRP A 60 16.61 -17.63 13.93
N LEU A 61 15.33 -17.64 13.52
CA LEU A 61 14.39 -18.69 13.90
C LEU A 61 14.80 -20.07 13.38
N VAL A 62 15.31 -20.16 12.15
CA VAL A 62 15.83 -21.42 11.60
C VAL A 62 16.99 -21.97 12.42
N LEU A 63 17.83 -21.10 12.98
CA LEU A 63 19.00 -21.50 13.77
C LEU A 63 18.66 -21.83 15.23
N VAL A 64 17.70 -21.11 15.83
CA VAL A 64 17.41 -21.18 17.28
C VAL A 64 16.22 -22.07 17.61
N MET A 65 15.25 -22.19 16.69
CA MET A 65 14.03 -22.99 16.88
C MET A 65 13.87 -23.98 15.71
N PRO A 66 14.58 -25.13 15.75
CA PRO A 66 14.52 -26.14 14.69
C PRO A 66 13.28 -27.05 14.80
N ASP A 67 12.15 -26.48 15.18
CA ASP A 67 10.86 -27.16 15.32
C ASP A 67 9.89 -26.70 14.22
N ALA A 68 8.74 -27.40 14.08
CA ALA A 68 7.78 -27.10 13.02
C ALA A 68 7.23 -25.66 13.12
N VAL A 69 7.14 -25.11 14.35
CA VAL A 69 6.66 -23.75 14.60
C VAL A 69 7.71 -22.73 14.13
N GLY A 70 8.98 -22.92 14.50
CA GLY A 70 10.09 -22.07 14.07
C GLY A 70 10.24 -22.03 12.55
N TYR A 71 10.19 -23.18 11.88
CA TYR A 71 10.23 -23.23 10.41
C TYR A 71 9.02 -22.55 9.77
N LEU A 72 7.81 -22.78 10.30
CA LEU A 72 6.61 -22.11 9.79
C LEU A 72 6.73 -20.59 9.91
N ALA A 73 7.12 -20.08 11.08
CA ALA A 73 7.31 -18.65 11.31
C ALA A 73 8.40 -18.06 10.40
N ALA A 74 9.52 -18.77 10.21
CA ALA A 74 10.59 -18.36 9.31
C ALA A 74 10.11 -18.23 7.85
N VAL A 75 9.32 -19.18 7.34
CA VAL A 75 8.74 -19.12 5.99
C VAL A 75 7.83 -17.89 5.84
N PHE A 76 6.97 -17.64 6.82
CA PHE A 76 6.08 -16.47 6.79
C PHE A 76 6.85 -15.15 6.81
N LEU A 77 7.91 -15.05 7.62
CA LEU A 77 8.77 -13.86 7.66
C LEU A 77 9.55 -13.67 6.36
N ALA A 78 10.06 -14.75 5.76
CA ALA A 78 10.75 -14.70 4.46
C ALA A 78 9.81 -14.22 3.35
N VAL A 79 8.60 -14.77 3.28
CA VAL A 79 7.56 -14.30 2.33
C VAL A 79 7.19 -12.85 2.60
N GLY A 80 7.06 -12.46 3.88
CA GLY A 80 6.84 -11.07 4.30
C GLY A 80 7.93 -10.13 3.79
N ALA A 81 9.20 -10.49 3.98
CA ALA A 81 10.36 -9.72 3.51
C ALA A 81 10.37 -9.57 1.98
N LEU A 82 10.21 -10.67 1.25
CA LEU A 82 10.16 -10.66 -0.21
C LEU A 82 9.01 -9.79 -0.73
N SER A 83 7.84 -9.90 -0.10
CA SER A 83 6.67 -9.14 -0.51
C SER A 83 6.80 -7.63 -0.21
N SER A 84 7.40 -7.24 0.91
CA SER A 84 7.73 -5.84 1.20
C SER A 84 8.77 -5.27 0.22
N LEU A 85 9.80 -6.04 -0.15
CA LEU A 85 10.76 -5.62 -1.18
C LEU A 85 10.08 -5.45 -2.54
N TYR A 86 9.22 -6.38 -2.93
CA TYR A 86 8.47 -6.32 -4.17
C TYR A 86 7.56 -5.08 -4.24
N VAL A 87 6.81 -4.82 -3.16
CA VAL A 87 5.93 -3.65 -3.06
C VAL A 87 6.73 -2.37 -3.13
N SER A 88 7.82 -2.29 -2.37
CA SER A 88 8.69 -1.14 -2.39
C SER A 88 9.22 -0.84 -3.79
N TRP A 89 9.66 -1.88 -4.50
CA TRP A 89 10.15 -1.75 -5.87
C TRP A 89 9.04 -1.36 -6.87
N LYS A 90 7.87 -1.99 -6.80
CA LYS A 90 6.80 -1.79 -7.79
C LYS A 90 5.96 -0.53 -7.52
N VAL A 91 5.84 -0.13 -6.26
CA VAL A 91 4.94 0.94 -5.83
C VAL A 91 5.69 2.25 -5.60
N HIS A 92 6.84 2.23 -4.92
CA HIS A 92 7.54 3.47 -4.57
C HIS A 92 8.48 3.96 -5.68
N ARG A 93 9.21 3.07 -6.36
CA ARG A 93 10.14 3.43 -7.44
C ARG A 93 9.52 4.30 -8.55
N PRO A 94 8.33 3.98 -9.12
CA PRO A 94 7.76 4.80 -10.21
C PRO A 94 7.34 6.20 -9.75
N ILE A 95 6.99 6.39 -8.48
CA ILE A 95 6.63 7.71 -7.95
C ILE A 95 7.88 8.56 -7.70
N LEU A 96 9.00 7.91 -7.41
CA LEU A 96 10.30 8.57 -7.23
C LEU A 96 10.96 8.97 -8.54
N ALA A 97 10.75 8.19 -9.60
CA ALA A 97 11.30 8.44 -10.94
C ALA A 97 10.51 9.47 -11.75
N TYR A 98 9.41 10.01 -11.22
CA TYR A 98 8.56 10.97 -11.92
C TYR A 98 9.19 12.37 -11.94
N ASP A 99 9.43 12.91 -13.13
CA ASP A 99 10.17 14.16 -13.38
C ASP A 99 9.42 15.19 -14.23
N SER A 100 8.33 14.80 -14.91
CA SER A 100 7.57 15.69 -15.80
C SER A 100 6.49 16.50 -15.06
N TRP A 101 6.79 17.75 -14.69
CA TRP A 101 5.88 18.63 -13.93
C TRP A 101 5.04 19.59 -14.79
N THR A 102 4.39 19.07 -15.84
CA THR A 102 3.38 19.80 -16.64
C THR A 102 1.96 19.54 -16.11
N SER A 103 0.96 20.32 -16.56
CA SER A 103 -0.45 20.14 -16.18
C SER A 103 -0.98 18.73 -16.51
N TRP A 104 -0.72 18.26 -17.73
CA TRP A 104 -0.97 16.88 -18.17
C TRP A 104 -0.20 15.86 -17.34
N GLY A 105 1.06 16.15 -17.03
CA GLY A 105 1.89 15.33 -16.16
C GLY A 105 1.29 15.16 -14.77
N LEU A 106 0.78 16.24 -14.17
CA LEU A 106 0.17 16.22 -12.84
C LEU A 106 -1.08 15.35 -12.78
N LEU A 107 -1.90 15.33 -13.85
CA LEU A 107 -3.05 14.43 -13.97
C LEU A 107 -2.59 12.96 -14.02
N LYS A 108 -1.60 12.65 -14.88
CA LYS A 108 -1.00 11.32 -15.04
C LYS A 108 -0.37 10.81 -13.73
N PHE A 109 0.36 11.67 -13.03
CA PHE A 109 0.94 11.40 -11.72
C PHE A 109 -0.13 11.04 -10.68
N ARG A 110 -1.23 11.80 -10.62
CA ARG A 110 -2.32 11.53 -9.67
C ARG A 110 -3.06 10.23 -9.99
N ARG A 111 -3.32 9.95 -11.27
CA ARG A 111 -3.89 8.65 -11.70
C ARG A 111 -2.97 7.50 -11.27
N GLN A 112 -1.68 7.62 -11.55
CA GLN A 112 -0.69 6.61 -11.21
C GLN A 112 -0.57 6.44 -9.69
N ALA A 113 -0.51 7.53 -8.92
CA ALA A 113 -0.51 7.48 -7.45
C ALA A 113 -1.78 6.83 -6.88
N CYS A 114 -2.95 7.05 -7.49
CA CYS A 114 -4.21 6.44 -7.08
C CYS A 114 -4.24 4.93 -7.39
N GLN A 115 -3.76 4.51 -8.57
CA GLN A 115 -3.59 3.10 -8.92
C GLN A 115 -2.63 2.38 -7.96
N LEU A 116 -1.50 3.01 -7.67
CA LEU A 116 -0.48 2.50 -6.76
C LEU A 116 -1.01 2.40 -5.32
N SER A 117 -1.79 3.37 -4.87
CA SER A 117 -2.49 3.30 -3.58
C SER A 117 -3.47 2.13 -3.50
N LEU A 118 -4.19 1.84 -4.59
CA LEU A 118 -5.10 0.68 -4.66
C LEU A 118 -4.34 -0.65 -4.63
N GLN A 119 -3.20 -0.74 -5.31
CA GLN A 119 -2.32 -1.92 -5.25
C GLN A 119 -1.77 -2.12 -3.84
N TYR A 120 -1.35 -1.04 -3.19
CA TYR A 120 -0.88 -1.05 -1.80
C TYR A 120 -1.97 -1.52 -0.82
N TYR A 121 -3.22 -1.07 -0.97
CA TYR A 121 -4.32 -1.57 -0.14
C TYR A 121 -4.61 -3.06 -0.35
N ARG A 122 -4.52 -3.55 -1.59
CA ARG A 122 -4.64 -4.99 -1.86
C ARG A 122 -3.52 -5.77 -1.21
N TYR A 123 -2.29 -5.24 -1.25
CA TYR A 123 -1.15 -5.83 -0.57
C TYR A 123 -1.40 -5.97 0.94
N ILE A 124 -1.79 -4.88 1.63
CA ILE A 124 -2.10 -4.97 3.07
C ILE A 124 -3.22 -5.97 3.35
N GLN A 125 -4.25 -6.05 2.50
CA GLN A 125 -5.31 -7.05 2.65
C GLN A 125 -4.77 -8.49 2.55
N LEU A 126 -3.87 -8.76 1.61
CA LEU A 126 -3.22 -10.05 1.47
C LEU A 126 -2.31 -10.36 2.66
N SER A 127 -1.57 -9.37 3.18
CA SER A 127 -0.76 -9.53 4.40
C SER A 127 -1.62 -9.87 5.61
N CYS A 128 -2.75 -9.17 5.81
CA CYS A 128 -3.71 -9.50 6.87
C CYS A 128 -4.30 -10.91 6.69
N ALA A 129 -4.63 -11.31 5.46
CA ALA A 129 -5.12 -12.65 5.17
C ALA A 129 -4.05 -13.72 5.45
N ALA A 130 -2.78 -13.44 5.12
CA ALA A 130 -1.66 -14.32 5.42
C ALA A 130 -1.48 -14.51 6.94
N ILE A 131 -1.63 -13.44 7.73
CA ILE A 131 -1.54 -13.53 9.21
C ILE A 131 -2.69 -14.38 9.78
N ILE A 132 -3.92 -14.24 9.25
CA ILE A 132 -5.05 -15.10 9.63
C ILE A 132 -4.77 -16.56 9.26
N LEU A 133 -4.21 -16.80 8.07
CA LEU A 133 -3.82 -18.12 7.61
C LEU A 133 -2.72 -18.72 8.51
N PHE A 134 -1.73 -17.93 8.92
CA PHE A 134 -0.71 -18.33 9.89
C PHE A 134 -1.32 -18.77 11.21
N ALA A 135 -2.27 -18.01 11.77
CA ALA A 135 -3.00 -18.39 12.98
C ALA A 135 -3.76 -19.72 12.80
N GLY A 136 -4.38 -19.93 11.63
CA GLY A 136 -5.04 -21.19 11.29
C GLY A 136 -4.06 -22.37 11.20
N LEU A 137 -2.87 -22.17 10.64
CA LEU A 137 -1.82 -23.20 10.57
C LEU A 137 -1.27 -23.56 11.95
N LEU A 138 -1.12 -22.58 12.86
CA LEU A 138 -0.76 -22.85 14.25
C LEU A 138 -1.80 -23.74 14.95
N TRP A 139 -3.09 -23.45 14.74
CA TRP A 139 -4.17 -24.31 15.23
C TRP A 139 -4.11 -25.71 14.64
N LEU A 140 -3.78 -25.84 13.35
CA LEU A 140 -3.67 -27.13 12.69
C LEU A 140 -2.49 -27.97 13.22
N LEU A 141 -1.35 -27.33 13.50
CA LEU A 141 -0.19 -27.97 14.14
C LEU A 141 -0.53 -28.47 15.54
N GLN A 142 -1.22 -27.64 16.34
CA GLN A 142 -1.69 -28.00 17.68
C GLN A 142 -2.69 -29.15 17.63
N TRP A 143 -3.66 -29.10 16.73
CA TRP A 143 -4.68 -30.14 16.56
C TRP A 143 -4.07 -31.49 16.17
N ARG A 144 -3.09 -31.48 15.27
CA ARG A 144 -2.37 -32.68 14.83
C ARG A 144 -1.30 -33.14 15.84
N LYS A 145 -1.09 -32.41 16.94
CA LYS A 145 -0.06 -32.67 17.96
C LYS A 145 1.35 -32.85 17.37
N VAL A 146 1.66 -32.12 16.29
CA VAL A 146 2.97 -32.21 15.60
C VAL A 146 4.06 -31.58 16.45
N THR A 147 3.72 -30.52 17.18
CA THR A 147 4.62 -29.77 18.06
C THR A 147 3.79 -29.09 19.13
N GLU A 148 4.35 -28.92 20.33
CA GLU A 148 3.71 -28.16 21.40
C GLU A 148 3.75 -26.67 21.05
N VAL A 149 2.60 -26.12 20.63
CA VAL A 149 2.47 -24.68 20.38
C VAL A 149 2.07 -24.02 21.71
N PRO A 150 2.78 -22.97 22.15
CA PRO A 150 2.42 -22.25 23.37
C PRO A 150 0.98 -21.72 23.28
N THR A 151 0.16 -22.03 24.29
CA THR A 151 -1.25 -21.61 24.35
C THR A 151 -1.38 -20.09 24.29
N ASP A 152 -0.45 -19.36 24.92
CA ASP A 152 -0.43 -17.89 24.91
C ASP A 152 -0.27 -17.34 23.48
N LEU A 153 0.55 -17.98 22.66
CA LEU A 153 0.78 -17.59 21.27
C LEU A 153 -0.47 -17.85 20.41
N LEU A 154 -1.12 -19.00 20.59
CA LEU A 154 -2.39 -19.32 19.93
C LEU A 154 -3.50 -18.32 20.30
N LEU A 155 -3.65 -18.01 21.58
CA LEU A 155 -4.64 -17.05 22.07
C LEU A 155 -4.36 -15.64 21.54
N PHE A 156 -3.09 -15.20 21.56
CA PHE A 156 -2.70 -13.90 21.04
C PHE A 156 -3.08 -13.75 19.55
N TYR A 157 -2.70 -14.71 18.71
CA TYR A 157 -3.01 -14.64 17.27
C TYR A 157 -4.50 -14.76 16.98
N SER A 158 -5.24 -15.54 17.78
CA SER A 158 -6.68 -15.78 17.58
C SER A 158 -7.54 -14.63 18.09
N PHE A 159 -7.34 -14.18 19.32
CA PHE A 159 -8.19 -13.18 19.99
C PHE A 159 -7.77 -11.74 19.77
N ILE A 160 -6.49 -11.48 19.46
CA ILE A 160 -6.00 -10.11 19.28
C ILE A 160 -5.70 -9.86 17.80
N VAL A 161 -4.83 -10.67 17.20
CA VAL A 161 -4.30 -10.38 15.87
C VAL A 161 -5.35 -10.60 14.77
N SER A 162 -6.08 -11.72 14.79
CA SER A 162 -7.12 -12.03 13.80
C SER A 162 -8.24 -10.98 13.74
N PRO A 163 -8.90 -10.58 14.85
CA PRO A 163 -9.93 -9.54 14.77
C PRO A 163 -9.37 -8.18 14.34
N LEU A 164 -8.14 -7.84 14.73
CA LEU A 164 -7.48 -6.61 14.27
C LEU A 164 -7.20 -6.65 12.76
N CYS A 165 -6.81 -7.81 12.23
CA CYS A 165 -6.65 -8.04 10.78
C CYS A 165 -8.00 -7.91 10.04
N LEU A 166 -9.07 -8.52 10.56
CA LEU A 166 -10.41 -8.40 9.97
C LEU A 166 -10.92 -6.96 9.98
N PHE A 167 -10.74 -6.25 11.09
CA PHE A 167 -11.08 -4.83 11.21
C PHE A 167 -10.27 -3.97 10.23
N SER A 168 -8.98 -4.26 10.07
CA SER A 168 -8.10 -3.58 9.11
C SER A 168 -8.54 -3.82 7.67
N ILE A 169 -8.87 -5.08 7.30
CA ILE A 169 -9.43 -5.44 6.00
C ILE A 169 -10.71 -4.64 5.73
N TYR A 170 -11.64 -4.59 6.71
CA TYR A 170 -12.89 -3.84 6.59
C TYR A 170 -12.64 -2.35 6.33
N ARG A 171 -11.76 -1.71 7.11
CA ARG A 171 -11.41 -0.29 6.91
C ARG A 171 -10.76 -0.06 5.54
N LEU A 172 -9.90 -0.97 5.09
CA LEU A 172 -9.25 -0.90 3.78
C LEU A 172 -10.25 -1.05 2.64
N GLN A 173 -11.28 -1.88 2.78
CA GLN A 173 -12.36 -1.97 1.79
C GLN A 173 -13.09 -0.64 1.64
N LYS A 174 -13.41 0.04 2.75
CA LYS A 174 -14.03 1.37 2.70
C LYS A 174 -13.15 2.39 1.98
N LYS A 175 -11.85 2.42 2.28
CA LYS A 175 -10.87 3.29 1.60
C LYS A 175 -10.71 2.97 0.12
N LYS A 176 -10.69 1.68 -0.24
CA LYS A 176 -10.61 1.20 -1.62
C LYS A 176 -11.80 1.68 -2.45
N ARG A 177 -13.03 1.63 -1.91
CA ARG A 177 -14.23 2.14 -2.59
C ARG A 177 -14.12 3.64 -2.89
N ILE A 178 -13.68 4.44 -1.91
CA ILE A 178 -13.47 5.89 -2.11
C ILE A 178 -12.44 6.14 -3.21
N LYS A 179 -11.29 5.46 -3.16
CA LYS A 179 -10.22 5.64 -4.15
C LYS A 179 -10.60 5.11 -5.55
N LEU A 180 -11.46 4.10 -5.66
CA LEU A 180 -12.00 3.66 -6.95
C LEU A 180 -12.90 4.71 -7.59
N ASN A 181 -13.76 5.36 -6.80
CA ASN A 181 -14.59 6.46 -7.30
C ASN A 181 -13.75 7.66 -7.74
N GLU A 182 -12.68 7.98 -6.99
CA GLU A 182 -11.72 9.02 -7.38
C GLU A 182 -10.97 8.66 -8.67
N LEU A 183 -10.57 7.39 -8.83
CA LEU A 183 -9.95 6.90 -10.05
C LEU A 183 -10.89 7.01 -11.25
N GLN A 184 -12.17 6.64 -11.10
CA GLN A 184 -13.17 6.78 -12.18
C GLN A 184 -13.32 8.23 -12.64
N LYS A 185 -13.41 9.17 -11.69
CA LYS A 185 -13.48 10.62 -12.01
C LYS A 185 -12.22 11.12 -12.72
N LEU A 186 -11.04 10.65 -12.31
CA LEU A 186 -9.78 11.00 -12.96
C LEU A 186 -9.67 10.41 -14.37
N THR A 187 -10.17 9.19 -14.60
CA THR A 187 -10.18 8.57 -15.93
C THR A 187 -11.14 9.26 -16.89
N THR A 188 -12.29 9.74 -16.41
CA THR A 188 -13.21 10.53 -17.25
C THR A 188 -12.59 11.88 -17.62
N LEU A 189 -11.96 12.57 -16.66
CA LEU A 189 -11.25 13.83 -16.92
C LEU A 189 -10.09 13.68 -17.91
N GLU A 190 -9.36 12.57 -17.87
CA GLU A 190 -8.29 12.28 -18.83
C GLU A 190 -8.84 12.00 -20.25
N ALA A 191 -9.97 11.30 -20.35
CA ALA A 191 -10.63 11.05 -21.62
C ALA A 191 -11.18 12.34 -22.24
N ASP A 192 -11.76 13.23 -21.42
CA ASP A 192 -12.25 14.54 -21.87
C ASP A 192 -11.09 15.43 -22.39
N PHE A 193 -9.91 15.31 -21.79
CA PHE A 193 -8.70 15.99 -22.24
C PHE A 193 -8.22 15.48 -23.61
N GLN A 194 -8.15 14.16 -23.79
CA GLN A 194 -7.71 13.54 -25.06
C GLN A 194 -8.65 13.83 -26.22
N CYS A 195 -9.92 14.12 -25.96
CA CYS A 195 -10.90 14.52 -26.97
C CYS A 195 -10.92 16.03 -27.25
N SER A 196 -10.27 16.85 -26.41
CA SER A 196 -10.24 18.32 -26.57
C SER A 196 -8.94 18.85 -27.19
N GLU A 197 -7.90 18.01 -27.29
CA GLU A 197 -6.73 18.21 -28.17
C GLU A 197 -7.02 17.76 -29.61
#